data_AF-A0A934ZIE8-F1
#
_entry.id   AF-A0A934ZIE8-F1
#
_cell.length_a   1.000
_cell.length_b   1.000
_cell.length_c   1.000
_cell.angle_alpha   90.00
_cell.angle_beta   90.00
_cell.angle_gamma   90.00
#
_symmetry.space_group_name_H-M   'P 1'
#
loop_
_entity.id
_entity.type
_entity.pdbx_description
1 polymer ?
#
loop_
_entity_poly.entity_id
_entity_poly.type
_entity_poly.pdbx_seq_one_letter_code
_entity_poly.pdbx_strand_id
1 'polypeptide(L)'
;MQPHLAPSDDPFASALAHFSTTCDWLRADAMDLAHGEIETHVLLASREIARRMLQSHFDLRARLERQAPRPDAVAPDAVPRAQACNLDTVVGRVRVSRWAWQCTGAPTVRPMDVAIDLPCEVYSSGVRRFVCEPLADRSVGHSCEALDQLGIEVPRRQAEQLAVRMARDFDAFYAERERPANDAVADTTLLVLSTDAKGVRMLPRALREATRKAAARRPAGAVRGDPMAARQEHAHDRRMAVVTAIWDQERCVREAHEIVEQLKPPAQRKTPKRTLPRPQNKQVAATVEKDQGTAIRAMFA
;
A
#
# COMPACT_ATOMS: atom_id res chain seq x y z
N MET A 1 1.23 -43.22 -1.91
CA MET A 1 0.77 -42.91 -3.28
C MET A 1 -0.66 -42.44 -3.20
N GLN A 2 -0.91 -41.13 -3.31
CA GLN A 2 -2.28 -40.63 -3.46
C GLN A 2 -2.75 -40.86 -4.90
N PRO A 3 -4.01 -41.28 -5.13
CA PRO A 3 -4.51 -41.57 -6.45
C PRO A 3 -4.61 -40.27 -7.24
N HIS A 4 -4.05 -40.28 -8.45
CA HIS A 4 -4.19 -39.21 -9.42
C HIS A 4 -5.64 -39.27 -9.93
N LEU A 5 -6.53 -38.51 -9.31
CA LEU A 5 -7.86 -38.25 -9.87
C LEU A 5 -7.67 -37.65 -11.26
N ALA A 6 -8.32 -38.23 -12.27
CA ALA A 6 -8.35 -37.71 -13.63
C ALA A 6 -8.72 -36.22 -13.61
N PRO A 7 -8.12 -35.38 -14.48
CA PRO A 7 -8.44 -33.96 -14.50
C PRO A 7 -9.93 -33.82 -14.81
N SER A 8 -10.69 -33.25 -13.87
CA SER A 8 -12.00 -32.70 -14.17
C SER A 8 -11.85 -31.70 -15.33
N ASP A 9 -12.75 -31.74 -16.31
CA ASP A 9 -12.77 -30.77 -17.40
C ASP A 9 -12.97 -29.33 -16.89
N ASP A 10 -13.57 -29.16 -15.71
CA ASP A 10 -13.75 -27.86 -15.07
C ASP A 10 -12.42 -27.35 -14.45
N PRO A 11 -11.88 -26.22 -14.92
CA PRO A 11 -10.73 -25.54 -14.30
C PRO A 11 -10.87 -25.31 -12.80
N PHE A 12 -12.09 -25.13 -12.29
CA PHE A 12 -12.38 -24.75 -10.91
C PHE A 12 -12.75 -25.93 -10.00
N ALA A 13 -12.65 -27.17 -10.48
CA ALA A 13 -13.02 -28.36 -9.72
C ALA A 13 -12.35 -28.45 -8.34
N SER A 14 -11.10 -27.99 -8.21
CA SER A 14 -10.39 -27.97 -6.92
C SER A 14 -11.03 -27.04 -5.88
N ALA A 15 -11.55 -25.89 -6.32
CA ALA A 15 -12.25 -24.95 -5.46
C ALA A 15 -13.65 -25.46 -5.10
N LEU A 16 -14.38 -26.00 -6.09
CA LEU A 16 -15.70 -26.59 -5.88
C LEU A 16 -15.66 -27.78 -4.92
N ALA A 17 -14.68 -28.68 -5.08
CA ALA A 17 -14.49 -29.81 -4.19
C ALA A 17 -14.24 -29.35 -2.74
N HIS A 18 -13.41 -28.31 -2.54
CA HIS A 18 -13.17 -27.78 -1.21
C HIS A 18 -14.43 -27.17 -0.60
N PHE A 19 -15.21 -26.41 -1.37
CA PHE A 19 -16.51 -25.89 -0.94
C PHE A 19 -17.48 -27.01 -0.54
N SER A 20 -17.61 -28.06 -1.35
CA SER A 20 -18.45 -29.21 -1.03
C SER A 20 -18.00 -29.90 0.25
N THR A 21 -16.69 -30.13 0.43
CA THR A 21 -16.14 -30.68 1.68
C THR A 21 -16.48 -29.80 2.89
N THR A 22 -16.39 -28.48 2.77
CA THR A 22 -16.79 -27.56 3.85
C THR A 22 -18.29 -27.67 4.16
N CYS A 23 -19.15 -27.79 3.15
CA CYS A 23 -20.57 -28.00 3.37
C CYS A 23 -20.87 -29.34 4.05
N ASP A 24 -20.15 -30.40 3.70
CA ASP A 24 -20.34 -31.72 4.31
C ASP A 24 -19.87 -31.74 5.76
N TRP A 25 -18.75 -31.07 6.06
CA TRP A 25 -18.30 -30.84 7.44
C TRP A 25 -19.35 -30.08 8.27
N LEU A 26 -19.96 -29.03 7.70
CA LEU A 26 -21.03 -28.28 8.36
C LEU A 26 -22.29 -29.12 8.63
N ARG A 27 -22.58 -30.13 7.81
CA ARG A 27 -23.73 -31.03 7.98
C ARG A 27 -23.49 -32.14 9.00
N ALA A 28 -22.24 -32.42 9.34
CA ALA A 28 -21.85 -33.52 10.20
C ALA A 28 -21.04 -33.02 11.40
N ASP A 29 -19.71 -32.99 11.27
CA ASP A 29 -18.76 -32.74 12.35
C ASP A 29 -19.00 -31.42 13.10
N ALA A 30 -19.54 -30.40 12.43
CA ALA A 30 -19.80 -29.10 13.03
C ALA A 30 -20.97 -29.09 14.05
N MET A 31 -21.84 -30.10 14.04
CA MET A 31 -23.07 -30.14 14.86
C MET A 31 -22.77 -30.14 16.37
N ASP A 32 -21.62 -30.68 16.77
CA ASP A 32 -21.20 -30.79 18.18
C ASP A 32 -20.21 -29.70 18.61
N LEU A 33 -19.89 -28.73 17.73
CA LEU A 33 -18.91 -27.68 17.99
C LEU A 33 -19.54 -26.38 18.49
N ALA A 34 -18.76 -25.60 19.25
CA ALA A 34 -19.18 -24.26 19.62
C ALA A 34 -19.14 -23.31 18.41
N HIS A 35 -20.00 -22.30 18.40
CA HIS A 35 -20.10 -21.33 17.29
C HIS A 35 -18.74 -20.71 16.89
N GLY A 36 -17.85 -20.41 17.85
CA GLY A 36 -16.54 -19.84 17.55
C GLY A 36 -15.60 -20.78 16.79
N GLU A 37 -15.69 -22.10 17.02
CA GLU A 37 -14.93 -23.10 16.27
C GLU A 37 -15.47 -23.22 14.83
N ILE A 38 -16.80 -23.18 14.69
CA ILE A 38 -17.48 -23.17 13.39
C ILE A 38 -17.10 -21.93 12.58
N GLU A 39 -17.16 -20.74 13.18
CA GLU A 39 -16.77 -19.48 12.54
C GLU A 39 -15.32 -19.52 12.05
N THR A 40 -14.40 -20.00 12.90
CA THR A 40 -12.97 -20.12 12.56
C THR A 40 -12.76 -21.06 11.38
N HIS A 41 -13.38 -22.24 11.40
CA HIS A 41 -13.26 -23.20 10.30
C HIS A 41 -13.81 -22.62 8.99
N VAL A 42 -15.02 -22.03 9.01
CA VAL A 42 -15.66 -21.45 7.83
C VAL A 42 -14.81 -20.31 7.25
N LEU A 43 -14.23 -19.46 8.10
CA LEU A 43 -13.35 -18.37 7.66
C LEU A 43 -12.11 -18.91 6.93
N LEU A 44 -11.42 -19.89 7.52
CA LEU A 44 -10.22 -20.50 6.94
C LEU A 44 -10.54 -21.24 5.63
N ALA A 45 -11.62 -22.02 5.61
CA ALA A 45 -12.09 -22.72 4.41
C ALA A 45 -12.47 -21.74 3.30
N SER A 46 -13.20 -20.67 3.61
CA SER A 46 -13.57 -19.63 2.63
C SER A 46 -12.34 -18.98 1.99
N ARG A 47 -11.30 -18.72 2.79
CA ARG A 47 -10.04 -18.17 2.30
C ARG A 47 -9.31 -19.16 1.38
N GLU A 48 -9.29 -20.44 1.74
CA GLU A 48 -8.69 -21.49 0.90
C GLU A 48 -9.44 -21.70 -0.42
N ILE A 49 -10.79 -21.62 -0.41
CA ILE A 49 -11.62 -21.64 -1.62
C ILE A 49 -11.21 -20.47 -2.53
N ALA A 50 -11.15 -19.25 -1.99
CA ALA A 50 -10.76 -18.07 -2.77
C ALA A 50 -9.33 -18.19 -3.35
N ARG A 51 -8.37 -18.72 -2.58
CA ARG A 51 -7.02 -19.01 -3.07
C ARG A 51 -7.02 -20.02 -4.21
N ARG A 52 -7.81 -21.09 -4.10
CA ARG A 52 -7.96 -22.12 -5.15
C ARG A 52 -8.63 -21.57 -6.41
N MET A 53 -9.63 -20.69 -6.27
CA MET A 53 -10.24 -20.01 -7.41
C MET A 53 -9.21 -19.17 -8.17
N LEU A 54 -8.37 -18.43 -7.45
CA LEU A 54 -7.33 -17.62 -8.07
C LEU A 54 -6.23 -18.48 -8.72
N GLN A 55 -5.81 -19.58 -8.07
CA GLN A 55 -4.91 -20.57 -8.67
C GLN A 55 -5.51 -21.14 -9.98
N SER A 56 -6.77 -21.55 -9.93
CA SER A 56 -7.49 -22.12 -11.09
C SER A 56 -7.59 -21.13 -12.25
N HIS A 57 -7.80 -19.85 -11.95
CA HIS A 57 -7.79 -18.79 -12.95
C HIS A 57 -6.44 -18.66 -13.65
N PHE A 58 -5.34 -18.64 -12.90
CA PHE A 58 -4.00 -18.57 -13.49
C PHE A 58 -3.63 -19.84 -14.27
N ASP A 59 -4.05 -21.02 -13.80
CA ASP A 59 -3.84 -22.27 -14.51
C ASP A 59 -4.65 -22.33 -15.81
N LEU A 60 -5.88 -21.80 -15.82
CA LEU A 60 -6.68 -21.63 -17.03
C LEU A 60 -5.99 -20.68 -18.02
N ARG A 61 -5.53 -19.51 -17.55
CA ARG A 61 -4.77 -18.58 -18.40
C ARG A 61 -3.52 -19.23 -18.98
N ALA A 62 -2.79 -20.03 -18.20
CA ALA A 62 -1.59 -20.74 -18.66
C ALA A 62 -1.91 -21.78 -19.75
N ARG A 63 -3.04 -22.50 -19.60
CA ARG A 63 -3.53 -23.44 -20.62
C ARG A 63 -3.92 -22.72 -21.91
N LEU A 64 -4.64 -21.60 -21.81
CA LEU A 64 -5.02 -20.79 -22.97
C LEU A 64 -3.80 -20.17 -23.66
N GLU A 65 -2.84 -19.63 -22.91
CA GLU A 65 -1.59 -19.10 -23.47
C GLU A 65 -0.80 -20.17 -24.22
N ARG A 66 -0.81 -21.43 -23.76
CA ARG A 66 -0.17 -22.56 -24.46
C ARG A 66 -0.83 -22.90 -25.79
N GLN A 67 -2.14 -22.71 -25.91
CA GLN A 67 -2.89 -23.00 -27.13
C GLN A 67 -2.95 -21.80 -28.07
N ALA A 68 -2.63 -20.60 -27.57
CA ALA A 68 -2.62 -19.37 -28.35
C ALA A 68 -1.50 -19.39 -29.40
N PRO A 69 -1.70 -18.70 -30.54
CA PRO A 69 -0.64 -18.50 -31.51
C PRO A 69 0.51 -17.68 -30.91
N ARG A 70 1.69 -17.75 -31.54
CA ARG A 70 2.83 -16.90 -31.17
C ARG A 70 2.39 -15.42 -31.22
N PRO A 71 2.67 -14.62 -30.17
CA PRO A 71 2.36 -13.18 -30.19
C PRO A 71 3.20 -12.43 -31.24
N ASP A 72 2.62 -11.42 -31.87
CA ASP A 72 3.29 -10.61 -32.90
C ASP A 72 4.53 -9.86 -32.37
N ALA A 73 4.53 -9.50 -31.09
CA ALA A 73 5.65 -8.82 -30.43
C ALA A 73 6.87 -9.74 -30.20
N VAL A 74 6.80 -11.02 -30.56
CA VAL A 74 7.86 -12.01 -30.34
C VAL A 74 8.63 -12.25 -31.63
N ALA A 75 9.97 -12.22 -31.54
CA ALA A 75 10.83 -12.48 -32.68
C ALA A 75 10.61 -13.89 -33.29
N PRO A 76 10.74 -14.06 -34.63
CA PRO A 76 10.47 -15.34 -35.30
C PRO A 76 11.30 -16.53 -34.78
N ASP A 77 12.53 -16.27 -34.35
CA ASP A 77 13.49 -17.24 -33.82
C ASP A 77 13.38 -17.44 -32.29
N ALA A 78 12.52 -16.68 -31.60
CA ALA A 78 12.37 -16.81 -30.15
C ALA A 78 11.73 -18.13 -29.76
N VAL A 79 12.38 -18.90 -28.91
CA VAL A 79 11.90 -20.21 -28.48
C VAL A 79 11.03 -20.05 -27.22
N PRO A 80 9.82 -20.64 -27.19
CA PRO A 80 8.98 -20.57 -26.02
C PRO A 80 9.53 -21.52 -24.93
N ARG A 81 9.58 -21.05 -23.67
CA ARG A 81 9.95 -21.82 -22.48
C ARG A 81 8.89 -21.67 -21.40
N ALA A 82 8.43 -22.77 -20.82
CA ALA A 82 7.55 -22.73 -19.66
C ALA A 82 8.31 -22.19 -18.44
N GLN A 83 7.75 -21.17 -17.78
CA GLN A 83 8.25 -20.60 -16.54
C GLN A 83 7.12 -20.53 -15.52
N ALA A 84 7.49 -20.46 -14.24
CA ALA A 84 6.53 -20.19 -13.19
C ALA A 84 7.16 -19.32 -12.10
N CYS A 85 6.34 -18.51 -11.43
CA CYS A 85 6.72 -17.82 -10.21
C CYS A 85 5.61 -17.90 -9.18
N ASN A 86 5.97 -17.64 -7.92
CA ASN A 86 4.98 -17.50 -6.86
C ASN A 86 4.47 -16.06 -6.83
N LEU A 87 3.20 -15.91 -6.52
CA LEU A 87 2.52 -14.64 -6.27
C LEU A 87 1.78 -14.74 -4.93
N ASP A 88 2.20 -13.95 -3.95
CA ASP A 88 1.57 -13.80 -2.65
C ASP A 88 0.44 -12.79 -2.81
N THR A 89 -0.79 -13.26 -2.63
CA THR A 89 -2.01 -12.49 -2.83
C THR A 89 -2.72 -12.26 -1.50
N VAL A 90 -3.74 -11.42 -1.51
CA VAL A 90 -4.54 -11.12 -0.30
C VAL A 90 -5.32 -12.33 0.23
N VAL A 91 -5.44 -13.42 -0.55
CA VAL A 91 -6.07 -14.69 -0.15
C VAL A 91 -5.07 -15.83 0.03
N GLY A 92 -3.78 -15.58 -0.18
CA GLY A 92 -2.71 -16.56 -0.04
C GLY A 92 -1.81 -16.70 -1.28
N ARG A 93 -0.80 -17.55 -1.17
CA ARG A 93 0.17 -17.80 -2.24
C ARG A 93 -0.45 -18.63 -3.37
N VAL A 94 -0.26 -18.18 -4.60
CA VAL A 94 -0.58 -18.90 -5.84
C VAL A 94 0.64 -18.99 -6.74
N ARG A 95 0.63 -19.94 -7.68
CA ARG A 95 1.69 -20.13 -8.66
C ARG A 95 1.20 -19.67 -10.03
N VAL A 96 1.90 -18.71 -10.62
CA VAL A 96 1.62 -18.20 -11.97
C VAL A 96 2.54 -18.92 -12.95
N SER A 97 1.97 -19.85 -13.72
CA SER A 97 2.65 -20.55 -14.81
C SER A 97 2.41 -19.82 -16.13
N ARG A 98 3.45 -19.65 -16.95
CA ARG A 98 3.40 -18.85 -18.17
C ARG A 98 4.47 -19.23 -19.17
N TRP A 99 4.33 -18.75 -20.41
CA TRP A 99 5.36 -18.85 -21.42
C TRP A 99 6.30 -17.64 -21.42
N ALA A 100 7.58 -17.92 -21.51
CA ALA A 100 8.65 -16.95 -21.71
C ALA A 100 9.29 -17.20 -23.07
N TRP A 101 9.14 -16.25 -23.99
CA TRP A 101 9.73 -16.32 -25.32
C TRP A 101 11.13 -15.74 -25.28
N GLN A 102 12.14 -16.56 -25.61
CA GLN A 102 13.55 -16.24 -25.45
C GLN A 102 14.28 -16.30 -26.79
N CYS A 103 15.05 -15.26 -27.10
CA CYS A 103 15.93 -15.20 -28.26
C CYS A 103 17.29 -14.67 -27.81
N THR A 104 18.38 -15.18 -28.41
CA THR A 104 19.73 -14.69 -28.14
C THR A 104 19.81 -13.20 -28.47
N GLY A 105 20.33 -12.39 -27.55
CA GLY A 105 20.52 -10.95 -27.77
C GLY A 105 19.26 -10.08 -27.64
N ALA A 106 18.09 -10.67 -27.34
CA ALA A 106 16.83 -9.95 -27.16
C ALA A 106 16.24 -10.15 -25.75
N PRO A 107 15.46 -9.18 -25.23
CA PRO A 107 14.78 -9.33 -23.95
C PRO A 107 13.72 -10.43 -24.01
N THR A 108 13.58 -11.17 -22.91
CA THR A 108 12.55 -12.21 -22.78
C THR A 108 11.15 -11.60 -22.77
N VAL A 109 10.31 -12.00 -23.72
CA VAL A 109 8.91 -11.55 -23.80
C VAL A 109 8.01 -12.51 -23.02
N ARG A 110 7.19 -11.96 -22.11
CA ARG A 110 6.24 -12.71 -21.27
C ARG A 110 4.85 -12.07 -21.42
N PRO A 111 4.05 -12.51 -22.41
CA PRO A 111 2.75 -11.89 -22.70
C PRO A 111 1.82 -11.88 -21.48
N MET A 112 1.78 -12.99 -20.74
CA MET A 112 0.99 -13.06 -19.52
C MET A 112 1.38 -12.01 -18.48
N ASP A 113 2.67 -11.68 -18.32
CA ASP A 113 3.12 -10.72 -17.31
C ASP A 113 2.56 -9.32 -17.60
N VAL A 114 2.51 -8.93 -18.87
CA VAL A 114 1.90 -7.67 -19.29
C VAL A 114 0.37 -7.72 -19.12
N ALA A 115 -0.26 -8.82 -19.51
CA ALA A 115 -1.72 -8.95 -19.50
C ALA A 115 -2.35 -8.96 -18.10
N ILE A 116 -1.59 -9.28 -17.05
CA ILE A 116 -2.06 -9.25 -15.65
C ILE A 116 -1.35 -8.20 -14.80
N ASP A 117 -0.53 -7.34 -15.41
CA ASP A 117 0.35 -6.41 -14.69
C ASP A 117 1.13 -7.12 -13.57
N LEU A 118 1.79 -8.23 -13.92
CA LEU A 118 2.46 -9.08 -12.94
C LEU A 118 3.64 -8.31 -12.31
N PRO A 119 3.67 -8.16 -10.97
CA PRO A 119 4.77 -7.48 -10.32
C PRO A 119 6.06 -8.28 -10.45
N CYS A 120 7.20 -7.57 -10.45
CA CYS A 120 8.52 -8.19 -10.48
C CYS A 120 8.90 -8.91 -9.17
N GLU A 121 8.15 -8.69 -8.09
CA GLU A 121 8.32 -9.34 -6.81
C GLU A 121 7.24 -10.39 -6.52
N VAL A 122 7.34 -11.03 -5.36
CA VAL A 122 6.39 -12.06 -4.95
C VAL A 122 5.04 -11.46 -4.56
N TYR A 123 4.95 -10.22 -4.07
CA TYR A 123 3.69 -9.65 -3.57
C TYR A 123 2.83 -9.02 -4.67
N SER A 124 1.54 -9.38 -4.71
CA SER A 124 0.59 -8.81 -5.65
C SER A 124 0.31 -7.32 -5.37
N SER A 125 -0.18 -6.58 -6.37
CA SER A 125 -0.63 -5.19 -6.20
C SER A 125 -1.70 -5.04 -5.12
N GLY A 126 -2.54 -6.07 -4.92
CA GLY A 126 -3.48 -6.14 -3.80
C GLY A 126 -2.78 -6.17 -2.44
N VAL A 127 -1.76 -7.01 -2.27
CA VAL A 127 -0.97 -7.04 -1.02
C VAL A 127 -0.23 -5.73 -0.81
N ARG A 128 0.34 -5.13 -1.86
CA ARG A 128 0.98 -3.80 -1.76
C ARG A 128 0.02 -2.75 -1.22
N ARG A 129 -1.21 -2.72 -1.72
CA ARG A 129 -2.27 -1.82 -1.23
C ARG A 129 -2.58 -2.07 0.24
N PHE A 130 -2.83 -3.32 0.62
CA PHE A 130 -3.13 -3.71 2.01
C PHE A 130 -1.98 -3.40 2.97
N VAL A 131 -0.73 -3.42 2.50
CA VAL A 131 0.44 -2.99 3.28
C VAL A 131 0.51 -1.48 3.40
N CYS A 132 0.31 -0.74 2.30
CA CYS A 132 0.55 0.70 2.29
C CYS A 132 -0.57 1.51 2.96
N GLU A 133 -1.84 1.05 2.88
CA GLU A 133 -2.97 1.75 3.49
C GLU A 133 -2.80 1.93 5.02
N PRO A 134 -2.51 0.89 5.82
CA PRO A 134 -2.29 1.04 7.26
C PRO A 134 -0.91 1.62 7.61
N LEU A 135 0.04 1.63 6.68
CA LEU A 135 1.34 2.29 6.92
C LEU A 135 1.24 3.82 6.87
N ALA A 136 0.18 4.34 6.26
CA ALA A 136 -0.06 5.77 6.19
C ALA A 136 -0.47 6.37 7.55
N ASP A 137 -1.11 5.59 8.43
CA ASP A 137 -1.66 6.06 9.70
C ASP A 137 -1.08 5.36 10.95
N ARG A 138 -0.34 4.26 10.79
CA ARG A 138 0.17 3.44 11.92
C ARG A 138 1.66 3.13 11.80
N SER A 139 2.22 2.59 12.88
CA SER A 139 3.59 2.07 12.88
C SER A 139 3.68 0.78 12.06
N VAL A 140 4.84 0.52 11.43
CA VAL A 140 5.07 -0.68 10.62
C VAL A 140 4.74 -1.98 11.37
N GLY A 141 5.08 -2.06 12.66
CA GLY A 141 4.77 -3.24 13.48
C GLY A 141 3.27 -3.48 13.59
N HIS A 142 2.51 -2.46 13.97
CA HIS A 142 1.05 -2.56 14.07
C HIS A 142 0.39 -2.82 12.71
N SER A 143 0.94 -2.28 11.61
CA SER A 143 0.45 -2.57 10.26
C SER A 143 0.67 -4.05 9.90
N CYS A 144 1.84 -4.62 10.21
CA CYS A 144 2.11 -6.04 10.01
C CYS A 144 1.19 -6.92 10.87
N GLU A 145 0.98 -6.58 12.15
CA GLU A 145 0.07 -7.31 13.05
C GLU A 145 -1.38 -7.30 12.55
N ALA A 146 -1.86 -6.14 12.07
CA ALA A 146 -3.20 -6.03 11.50
C ALA A 146 -3.36 -6.87 10.22
N LEU A 147 -2.31 -7.00 9.42
CA LEU A 147 -2.31 -7.85 8.23
C LEU A 147 -2.26 -9.33 8.56
N ASP A 148 -1.49 -9.70 9.58
CA ASP A 148 -1.40 -11.06 10.08
C ASP A 148 -2.78 -11.57 10.54
N GLN A 149 -3.56 -10.72 11.22
CA GLN A 149 -4.96 -11.01 11.59
C GLN A 149 -5.88 -11.25 10.38
N LEU A 150 -5.54 -10.71 9.20
CA LEU A 150 -6.25 -10.97 7.94
C LEU A 150 -5.68 -12.18 7.17
N GLY A 151 -4.70 -12.88 7.75
CA GLY A 151 -3.97 -13.99 7.12
C GLY A 151 -3.03 -13.55 6.00
N ILE A 152 -2.58 -12.28 6.00
CA ILE A 152 -1.66 -11.72 5.02
C ILE A 152 -0.29 -11.53 5.70
N GLU A 153 0.60 -12.50 5.51
CA GLU A 153 1.92 -12.46 6.12
C GLU A 153 2.91 -11.66 5.26
N VAL A 154 3.33 -10.49 5.75
CA VAL A 154 4.40 -9.69 5.15
C VAL A 154 5.42 -9.34 6.23
N PRO A 155 6.65 -9.85 6.16
CA PRO A 155 7.64 -9.51 7.18
C PRO A 155 8.00 -8.03 7.09
N ARG A 156 8.33 -7.46 8.26
CA ARG A 156 8.52 -6.01 8.44
C ARG A 156 9.43 -5.35 7.40
N ARG A 157 10.56 -6.00 7.08
CA ARG A 157 11.53 -5.48 6.10
C ARG A 157 10.92 -5.37 4.70
N GLN A 158 10.13 -6.36 4.30
CA GLN A 158 9.43 -6.38 3.03
C GLN A 158 8.33 -5.31 3.03
N ALA A 159 7.58 -5.15 4.12
CA ALA A 159 6.56 -4.09 4.23
C ALA A 159 7.16 -2.69 4.02
N GLU A 160 8.31 -2.38 4.65
CA GLU A 160 9.04 -1.12 4.42
C GLU A 160 9.48 -0.96 2.95
N GLN A 161 9.96 -2.03 2.32
CA GLN A 161 10.35 -2.01 0.91
C GLN A 161 9.15 -1.78 -0.03
N LEU A 162 7.99 -2.37 0.29
CA LEU A 162 6.75 -2.17 -0.47
C LEU A 162 6.29 -0.71 -0.37
N ALA A 163 6.33 -0.12 0.82
CA ALA A 163 5.99 1.29 1.00
C ALA A 163 6.91 2.22 0.20
N VAL A 164 8.23 1.96 0.22
CA VAL A 164 9.19 2.72 -0.60
C VAL A 164 8.87 2.58 -2.09
N ARG A 165 8.52 1.37 -2.57
CA ARG A 165 8.17 1.13 -3.97
C ARG A 165 6.90 1.86 -4.39
N MET A 166 5.87 1.81 -3.55
CA MET A 166 4.58 2.48 -3.79
C MET A 166 4.71 4.01 -3.81
N ALA A 167 5.73 4.56 -3.16
CA ALA A 167 5.97 6.01 -3.15
C ALA A 167 6.92 6.50 -4.26
N ARG A 168 7.46 5.61 -5.11
CA ARG A 168 8.50 5.97 -6.11
C ARG A 168 8.00 6.91 -7.19
N ASP A 169 6.74 6.76 -7.56
CA ASP A 169 6.07 7.51 -8.61
C ASP A 169 5.31 8.72 -8.06
N PHE A 170 5.45 9.07 -6.78
CA PHE A 170 4.73 10.18 -6.16
C PHE A 170 4.96 11.52 -6.90
N ASP A 171 6.22 11.85 -7.20
CA ASP A 171 6.56 13.09 -7.90
C ASP A 171 6.09 13.04 -9.37
N ALA A 172 6.26 11.89 -10.03
CA ALA A 172 5.82 11.68 -11.42
C ALA A 172 4.29 11.78 -11.55
N PHE A 173 3.54 11.22 -10.60
CA PHE A 173 2.09 11.30 -10.54
C PHE A 173 1.61 12.75 -10.55
N TYR A 174 2.20 13.63 -9.75
CA TYR A 174 1.81 15.05 -9.75
C TYR A 174 2.36 15.83 -10.95
N ALA A 175 3.47 15.40 -11.56
CA ALA A 175 4.03 16.03 -12.75
C ALA A 175 3.22 15.69 -14.02
N GLU A 176 2.75 14.46 -14.13
CA GLU A 176 1.98 13.94 -15.28
C GLU A 176 0.48 14.21 -15.16
N ARG A 177 -0.03 14.41 -13.94
CA ARG A 177 -1.43 14.73 -13.72
C ARG A 177 -1.77 16.04 -14.42
N GLU A 178 -2.74 15.96 -15.33
CA GLU A 178 -3.28 17.12 -16.02
C GLU A 178 -3.76 18.16 -15.01
N ARG A 179 -3.20 19.37 -15.14
CA ARG A 179 -3.61 20.50 -14.30
C ARG A 179 -4.92 21.03 -14.88
N PRO A 180 -6.01 21.06 -14.10
CA PRO A 180 -7.25 21.64 -14.56
C PRO A 180 -6.99 23.10 -14.92
N ALA A 181 -7.53 23.53 -16.06
CA ALA A 181 -7.42 24.90 -16.49
C ALA A 181 -8.15 25.82 -15.49
N ASN A 182 -7.62 27.03 -15.28
CA ASN A 182 -8.14 27.97 -14.27
C ASN A 182 -9.59 28.41 -14.55
N ASP A 183 -10.10 28.23 -15.77
CA ASP A 183 -11.46 28.54 -16.20
C ASP A 183 -12.47 27.43 -15.84
N ALA A 184 -12.01 26.27 -15.38
CA ALA A 184 -12.86 25.17 -14.95
C ALA A 184 -13.52 25.41 -13.58
N VAL A 185 -13.19 26.51 -12.91
CA VAL A 185 -13.55 26.78 -11.52
C VAL A 185 -14.25 28.14 -11.43
N ALA A 186 -15.36 28.21 -10.69
CA ALA A 186 -16.11 29.47 -10.52
C ALA A 186 -15.26 30.56 -9.82
N ASP A 187 -15.46 31.82 -10.20
CA ASP A 187 -14.77 33.01 -9.65
C ASP A 187 -14.86 33.15 -8.12
N THR A 188 -15.83 32.49 -7.51
CA THR A 188 -16.04 32.50 -6.06
C THR A 188 -15.17 31.48 -5.32
N THR A 189 -14.53 30.56 -6.04
CA THR A 189 -13.72 29.48 -5.46
C THR A 189 -12.43 30.03 -4.88
N LEU A 190 -12.06 29.51 -3.70
CA LEU A 190 -10.84 29.90 -3.01
C LEU A 190 -9.71 28.96 -3.39
N LEU A 191 -8.56 29.52 -3.78
CA LEU A 191 -7.30 28.80 -3.78
C LEU A 191 -6.75 28.76 -2.36
N VAL A 192 -6.76 27.58 -1.74
CA VAL A 192 -6.32 27.40 -0.35
C VAL A 192 -4.94 26.78 -0.33
N LEU A 193 -4.04 27.41 0.43
CA LEU A 193 -2.69 26.93 0.69
C LEU A 193 -2.57 26.57 2.17
N SER A 194 -2.01 25.39 2.44
CA SER A 194 -1.70 24.95 3.80
C SER A 194 -0.27 24.42 3.87
N THR A 195 0.39 24.68 5.00
CA THR A 195 1.71 24.16 5.30
C THR A 195 1.74 23.74 6.76
N ASP A 196 2.13 22.50 7.01
CA ASP A 196 2.42 21.98 8.35
C ASP A 196 3.84 21.45 8.39
N ALA A 197 4.49 21.55 9.56
CA ALA A 197 5.86 21.11 9.71
C ALA A 197 6.13 20.53 11.10
N LYS A 198 6.78 19.35 11.13
CA LYS A 198 7.16 18.68 12.37
C LYS A 198 8.64 18.32 12.38
N GLY A 199 9.33 18.68 13.46
CA GLY A 199 10.70 18.23 13.71
C GLY A 199 10.73 16.73 14.04
N VAL A 200 11.18 15.91 13.10
CA VAL A 200 11.34 14.45 13.25
C VAL A 200 12.79 14.10 13.57
N ARG A 201 13.01 13.21 14.54
CA ARG A 201 14.37 12.73 14.86
C ARG A 201 14.86 11.78 13.78
N MET A 202 16.07 12.01 13.30
CA MET A 202 16.68 11.18 12.27
C MET A 202 17.37 9.96 12.86
N LEU A 203 17.35 8.86 12.12
CA LEU A 203 18.22 7.72 12.39
C LEU A 203 19.70 8.16 12.32
N PRO A 204 20.61 7.56 13.11
CA PRO A 204 22.04 7.91 13.08
C PRO A 204 22.64 7.91 11.67
N ARG A 205 22.28 6.92 10.85
CA ARG A 205 22.71 6.81 9.44
C ARG A 205 22.23 7.96 8.54
N ALA A 206 21.12 8.60 8.91
CA ALA A 206 20.49 9.69 8.15
C ALA A 206 20.83 11.08 8.70
N LEU A 207 21.65 11.17 9.77
CA LEU A 207 22.20 12.44 10.23
C LEU A 207 23.12 13.05 9.17
N ARG A 208 23.18 14.39 9.13
CA ARG A 208 24.17 15.13 8.35
C ARG A 208 25.57 14.70 8.80
N GLU A 209 26.53 14.71 7.89
CA GLU A 209 27.85 14.11 8.14
C GLU A 209 28.56 14.72 9.37
N ALA A 210 28.52 16.05 9.52
CA ALA A 210 29.08 16.74 10.68
C ALA A 210 28.44 16.26 12.01
N THR A 211 27.12 16.20 12.07
CA THR A 211 26.37 15.72 13.25
C THR A 211 26.60 14.23 13.51
N ARG A 212 26.70 13.42 12.45
CA ARG A 212 27.00 11.98 12.54
C ARG A 212 28.38 11.75 13.15
N LYS A 213 29.40 12.49 12.70
CA LYS A 213 30.77 12.45 13.25
C LYS A 213 30.78 12.88 14.72
N ALA A 214 30.06 13.95 15.08
CA ALA A 214 29.93 14.39 16.47
C ALA A 214 29.23 13.35 17.36
N ALA A 215 28.15 12.73 16.87
CA ALA A 215 27.44 11.68 17.58
C ALA A 215 28.28 10.41 17.79
N ALA A 216 29.10 10.02 16.80
CA ALA A 216 29.98 8.85 16.89
C ALA A 216 31.16 9.04 17.85
N ARG A 217 31.62 10.28 18.05
CA ARG A 217 32.68 10.63 19.03
C ARG A 217 32.17 10.65 20.47
N ARG A 218 30.87 10.43 20.70
CA ARG A 218 30.27 10.48 22.02
C ARG A 218 30.53 9.17 22.77
N PRO A 219 31.00 9.21 24.03
CA PRO A 219 31.17 8.01 24.82
C PRO A 219 29.81 7.32 25.02
N ALA A 220 29.79 6.00 24.80
CA ALA A 220 28.62 5.16 25.03
C ALA A 220 28.38 4.99 26.54
N GLY A 221 27.79 5.99 27.19
CA GLY A 221 27.63 5.95 28.65
C GLY A 221 26.79 7.04 29.29
N ALA A 222 26.10 7.89 28.52
CA ALA A 222 25.15 8.81 29.12
C ALA A 222 23.92 8.02 29.61
N VAL A 223 23.80 7.87 30.93
CA VAL A 223 22.65 7.23 31.59
C VAL A 223 21.38 7.97 31.18
N ARG A 224 20.44 7.23 30.57
CA ARG A 224 19.16 7.79 30.12
C ARG A 224 18.34 8.16 31.36
N GLY A 225 18.16 9.45 31.61
CA GLY A 225 17.30 9.95 32.69
C GLY A 225 18.01 10.51 33.93
N ASP A 226 19.32 10.79 33.86
CA ASP A 226 20.00 11.54 34.92
C ASP A 226 19.44 12.99 35.01
N PRO A 227 18.78 13.37 36.12
CA PRO A 227 18.23 14.71 36.30
C PRO A 227 19.29 15.80 36.42
N MET A 228 20.54 15.42 36.76
CA MET A 228 21.68 16.31 36.96
C MET A 228 22.55 16.42 35.70
N ALA A 229 22.29 15.62 34.67
CA ALA A 229 22.97 15.75 33.40
C ALA A 229 22.61 17.09 32.75
N ALA A 230 23.63 17.80 32.25
CA ALA A 230 23.43 19.03 31.50
C ALA A 230 22.39 18.81 30.40
N ARG A 231 21.34 19.64 30.39
CA ARG A 231 20.22 19.55 29.45
C ARG A 231 20.79 19.67 28.04
N GLN A 232 20.85 18.55 27.32
CA GLN A 232 21.41 18.54 25.99
C GLN A 232 20.46 19.28 25.05
N GLU A 233 20.94 20.37 24.46
CA GLU A 233 20.31 20.91 23.27
C GLU A 233 20.42 19.84 22.17
N HIS A 234 19.28 19.29 21.79
CA HIS A 234 19.15 18.38 20.65
C HIS A 234 19.26 19.18 19.35
N ALA A 235 20.38 19.88 19.18
CA ALA A 235 20.68 20.63 17.98
C ALA A 235 21.10 19.65 16.89
N HIS A 236 20.43 19.74 15.73
CA HIS A 236 20.77 19.04 14.49
C HIS A 236 20.52 17.51 14.43
N ASP A 237 19.86 16.90 15.44
CA ASP A 237 19.40 15.50 15.36
C ASP A 237 18.01 15.36 14.71
N ARG A 238 17.32 16.49 14.51
CA ARG A 238 16.01 16.59 13.86
C ARG A 238 16.09 17.18 12.47
N ARG A 239 15.18 16.75 11.59
CA ARG A 239 14.83 17.43 10.35
C ARG A 239 13.38 17.89 10.40
N MET A 240 13.06 18.98 9.70
CA MET A 240 11.68 19.39 9.53
C MET A 240 11.06 18.51 8.44
N ALA A 241 10.13 17.65 8.82
CA ALA A 241 9.18 17.05 7.90
C ALA A 241 8.14 18.12 7.58
N VAL A 242 8.13 18.62 6.36
CA VAL A 242 7.23 19.67 5.89
C VAL A 242 6.24 19.05 4.92
N VAL A 243 4.96 19.31 5.13
CA VAL A 243 3.88 18.94 4.21
C VAL A 243 3.20 20.21 3.74
N THR A 244 3.09 20.36 2.44
CA THR A 244 2.40 21.47 1.78
C THR A 244 1.22 20.93 1.01
N ALA A 245 0.11 21.67 0.99
CA ALA A 245 -1.04 21.33 0.18
C ALA A 245 -1.65 22.58 -0.46
N ILE A 246 -2.07 22.44 -1.71
CA ILE A 246 -2.76 23.47 -2.50
C ILE A 246 -4.02 22.83 -3.05
N TRP A 247 -5.17 23.48 -2.92
CA TRP A 247 -6.42 22.98 -3.47
C TRP A 247 -7.43 24.08 -3.69
N ASP A 248 -8.40 23.78 -4.55
CA ASP A 248 -9.56 24.63 -4.81
C ASP A 248 -10.68 24.25 -3.84
N GLN A 249 -11.30 25.26 -3.25
CA GLN A 249 -12.30 25.08 -2.20
C GLN A 249 -13.43 26.09 -2.35
N GLU A 250 -14.67 25.59 -2.45
CA GLU A 250 -15.84 26.46 -2.42
C GLU A 250 -15.92 27.22 -1.09
N ARG A 251 -16.37 28.47 -1.15
CA ARG A 251 -16.59 29.31 0.03
C ARG A 251 -17.58 28.65 0.97
N CYS A 252 -17.14 28.43 2.19
CA CYS A 252 -18.01 27.95 3.25
C CYS A 252 -18.45 29.12 4.13
N VAL A 253 -19.47 29.85 3.63
CA VAL A 253 -20.04 31.04 4.29
C VAL A 253 -20.44 30.70 5.72
N ARG A 254 -20.20 31.63 6.65
CA ARG A 254 -20.56 31.49 8.05
C ARG A 254 -21.71 32.42 8.38
N GLU A 255 -22.67 31.92 9.15
CA GLU A 255 -23.73 32.74 9.72
C GLU A 255 -23.28 33.39 11.03
N ALA A 256 -23.87 34.54 11.39
CA ALA A 256 -23.47 35.30 12.59
C ALA A 256 -23.54 34.45 13.88
N HIS A 257 -24.57 33.62 14.01
CA HIS A 257 -24.74 32.75 15.18
C HIS A 257 -23.62 31.69 15.29
N GLU A 258 -23.09 31.19 14.16
CA GLU A 258 -21.99 30.23 14.15
C GLU A 258 -20.69 30.87 14.67
N ILE A 259 -20.48 32.15 14.34
CA ILE A 259 -19.32 32.90 14.83
C ILE A 259 -19.43 33.08 16.35
N VAL A 260 -20.59 33.53 16.84
CA VAL A 260 -20.84 33.71 18.29
C VAL A 260 -20.69 32.39 19.05
N GLU A 261 -21.14 31.28 18.47
CA GLU A 261 -20.99 29.95 19.07
C GLU A 261 -19.52 29.53 19.20
N GLN A 262 -18.67 29.83 18.21
CA GLN A 262 -17.23 29.52 18.28
C GLN A 262 -16.47 30.34 19.33
N LEU A 263 -16.97 31.52 19.69
CA LEU A 263 -16.40 32.35 20.76
C LEU A 263 -16.66 31.79 22.16
N LYS A 264 -17.62 30.84 22.32
CA LYS A 264 -17.87 30.19 23.60
C LYS A 264 -16.71 29.25 23.99
N PRO A 265 -16.48 29.04 25.31
CA PRO A 265 -15.52 28.06 25.80
C PRO A 265 -15.79 26.66 25.21
N PRO A 266 -14.76 25.84 24.91
CA PRO A 266 -14.92 24.55 24.23
C PRO A 266 -15.96 23.62 24.87
N ALA A 267 -16.03 23.60 26.21
CA ALA A 267 -16.98 22.79 26.97
C ALA A 267 -18.45 23.22 26.82
N GLN A 268 -18.70 24.44 26.35
CA GLN A 268 -20.04 25.02 26.21
C GLN A 268 -20.50 25.13 24.75
N ARG A 269 -19.65 24.73 23.79
CA ARG A 269 -19.99 24.72 22.36
C ARG A 269 -20.97 23.59 22.08
N LYS A 270 -22.11 23.91 21.50
CA LYS A 270 -23.18 22.95 21.17
C LYS A 270 -23.23 22.56 19.69
N THR A 271 -22.34 23.11 18.86
CA THR A 271 -22.46 22.99 17.40
C THR A 271 -21.97 21.64 16.87
N PRO A 272 -22.73 21.00 15.96
CA PRO A 272 -22.22 19.86 15.20
C PRO A 272 -21.00 20.29 14.37
N LYS A 273 -20.04 19.37 14.16
CA LYS A 273 -18.91 19.61 13.26
C LYS A 273 -19.45 19.94 11.86
N ARG A 274 -19.11 21.11 11.34
CA ARG A 274 -19.51 21.53 10.00
C ARG A 274 -18.85 20.64 8.95
N THR A 275 -19.63 20.14 8.01
CA THR A 275 -19.10 19.47 6.83
C THR A 275 -18.50 20.53 5.91
N LEU A 276 -17.19 20.52 5.75
CA LEU A 276 -16.53 21.39 4.77
C LEU A 276 -16.81 20.85 3.36
N PRO A 277 -16.96 21.72 2.34
CA PRO A 277 -17.08 21.26 0.97
C PRO A 277 -15.83 20.44 0.59
N ARG A 278 -15.96 19.51 -0.34
CA ARG A 278 -14.85 18.63 -0.70
C ARG A 278 -13.76 19.42 -1.45
N PRO A 279 -12.47 19.33 -1.04
CA PRO A 279 -11.37 19.91 -1.80
C PRO A 279 -11.33 19.40 -3.24
N GLN A 280 -11.19 20.31 -4.20
CA GLN A 280 -11.00 20.00 -5.61
C GLN A 280 -9.53 20.23 -5.99
N ASN A 281 -9.04 19.50 -6.99
CA ASN A 281 -7.71 19.69 -7.57
C ASN A 281 -6.56 19.67 -6.56
N LYS A 282 -6.76 18.98 -5.43
CA LYS A 282 -5.79 18.97 -4.35
C LYS A 282 -4.46 18.37 -4.79
N GLN A 283 -3.41 19.12 -4.53
CA GLN A 283 -2.02 18.72 -4.63
C GLN A 283 -1.42 18.72 -3.24
N VAL A 284 -0.58 17.71 -2.98
CA VAL A 284 0.14 17.57 -1.73
C VAL A 284 1.59 17.29 -2.07
N ALA A 285 2.51 17.94 -1.37
CA ALA A 285 3.92 17.59 -1.41
C ALA A 285 4.42 17.43 0.02
N ALA A 286 5.40 16.55 0.21
CA ALA A 286 6.01 16.29 1.49
C ALA A 286 7.53 16.18 1.33
N THR A 287 8.29 16.71 2.29
CA THR A 287 9.75 16.63 2.27
C THR A 287 10.33 16.61 3.68
N VAL A 288 11.37 15.79 3.84
CA VAL A 288 12.24 15.78 5.03
C VAL A 288 13.65 16.28 4.72
N GLU A 289 13.88 16.71 3.48
CA GLU A 289 15.20 17.09 2.96
C GLU A 289 15.31 18.59 2.75
N LYS A 290 14.29 19.19 2.15
CA LYS A 290 14.21 20.63 1.90
C LYS A 290 13.81 21.36 3.19
N ASP A 291 14.32 22.57 3.36
CA ASP A 291 13.85 23.45 4.43
C ASP A 291 12.41 23.95 4.17
N GLN A 292 11.78 24.47 5.22
CA GLN A 292 10.39 24.95 5.16
C GLN A 292 10.21 26.09 4.15
N GLY A 293 11.14 27.03 4.04
CA GLY A 293 11.04 28.14 3.08
C GLY A 293 11.09 27.65 1.64
N THR A 294 11.94 26.67 1.35
CA THR A 294 12.03 26.03 0.03
C THR A 294 10.77 25.24 -0.30
N ALA A 295 10.19 24.51 0.67
CA ALA A 295 8.93 23.80 0.47
C ALA A 295 7.76 24.77 0.21
N ILE A 296 7.66 25.87 0.96
CA ILE A 296 6.63 26.89 0.76
C ILE A 296 6.78 27.57 -0.59
N ARG A 297 8.00 27.94 -1.02
CA ARG A 297 8.22 28.55 -2.33
C ARG A 297 7.76 27.65 -3.48
N ALA A 298 7.96 26.33 -3.36
CA ALA A 298 7.51 25.37 -4.36
C ALA A 298 5.98 25.33 -4.53
N MET A 299 5.21 25.87 -3.58
CA MET A 299 3.75 25.96 -3.73
C MET A 299 3.30 27.02 -4.74
N PHE A 300 4.18 27.96 -5.08
CA PHE A 300 3.88 29.08 -5.97
C PHE A 300 4.48 28.92 -7.38
N ALA A 301 5.12 27.78 -7.65
CA ALA A 301 5.77 27.46 -8.93
C ALA A 301 4.89 26.54 -9.78
#